data_AF-A0A679L0I8-F1
#
_entry.id   AF-A0A679L0I8-F1
#
_cell.length_a   1.000
_cell.length_b   1.000
_cell.length_c   1.000
_cell.angle_alpha   90.00
_cell.angle_beta   90.00
_cell.angle_gamma   90.00
#
_symmetry.space_group_name_H-M   'P 1'
#
loop_
_entity.id
_entity.type
_entity.pdbx_description
1 polymer ?
#
loop_
_entity_poly.entity_id
_entity_poly.type
_entity_poly.pdbx_seq_one_letter_code
_entity_poly.pdbx_strand_id
1 'polypeptide(L)'
;MEYLILEEKYKNLLNKSNHEKAVLKKESQALRKKLQNLEGAYIEKEKEVADILGEKENLENRLSIIGKENESLEEEIIKLNEKIVDLTDLSKTYRQMIKSRNKELQHSHFLVAENMHLRNSLELAHSEKLEMESELGKKKNIIRLIKDKYKNNIGRLLEKFNEKDRHFYEFQTSVVKELNNLKMAIRREQENTFYDDSIRDDTIFNISHHLDVLIKKMEEKMTISVTK
;
A
#
# COMPACT_ATOMS: atom_id res chain seq x y z
N MET A 1 -126.09 -88.44 -48.78
CA MET A 1 -126.06 -87.17 -48.01
C MET A 1 -124.82 -87.10 -47.10
N GLU A 2 -124.44 -88.20 -46.42
CA GLU A 2 -123.23 -88.25 -45.57
C GLU A 2 -121.89 -88.07 -46.30
N TYR A 3 -121.74 -88.59 -47.52
CA TYR A 3 -120.49 -88.46 -48.32
C TYR A 3 -120.18 -87.00 -48.70
N LEU A 4 -121.22 -86.22 -49.05
CA LEU A 4 -121.12 -84.77 -49.30
C LEU A 4 -120.70 -84.00 -48.04
N ILE A 5 -121.25 -84.37 -46.86
CA ILE A 5 -120.88 -83.75 -45.58
C ILE A 5 -119.42 -84.03 -45.22
N LEU A 6 -118.92 -85.24 -45.51
CA LEU A 6 -117.53 -85.63 -45.24
C LEU A 6 -116.55 -84.90 -46.19
N GLU A 7 -116.91 -84.77 -47.47
CA GLU A 7 -116.13 -84.03 -48.47
C GLU A 7 -116.04 -82.53 -48.13
N GLU A 8 -117.15 -81.92 -47.71
CA GLU A 8 -117.20 -80.53 -47.24
C GLU A 8 -116.33 -80.33 -45.97
N LYS A 9 -116.37 -81.26 -45.02
CA LYS A 9 -115.51 -81.24 -43.82
C LYS A 9 -114.03 -81.38 -44.17
N TYR A 10 -113.68 -82.29 -45.09
CA TYR A 10 -112.30 -82.46 -45.55
C TYR A 10 -111.78 -81.22 -46.28
N LYS A 11 -112.60 -80.63 -47.16
CA LYS A 11 -112.29 -79.36 -47.84
C LYS A 11 -112.08 -78.21 -46.86
N ASN A 12 -112.89 -78.11 -45.81
CA ASN A 12 -112.73 -77.12 -44.75
C ASN A 12 -111.43 -77.32 -43.93
N LEU A 13 -111.10 -78.56 -43.58
CA LEU A 13 -109.82 -78.89 -42.90
C LEU A 13 -108.62 -78.59 -43.78
N LEU A 14 -108.68 -78.93 -45.06
CA LEU A 14 -107.61 -78.64 -46.04
C LEU A 14 -107.45 -77.13 -46.24
N ASN A 15 -108.55 -76.38 -46.34
CA ASN A 15 -108.52 -74.91 -46.43
C ASN A 15 -107.92 -74.27 -45.16
N LYS A 16 -108.28 -74.77 -43.97
CA LYS A 16 -107.71 -74.31 -42.70
C LYS A 16 -106.21 -74.60 -42.62
N SER A 17 -105.78 -75.81 -42.98
CA SER A 17 -104.37 -76.20 -43.00
C SER A 17 -103.56 -75.37 -44.02
N ASN A 18 -104.12 -75.11 -45.21
CA ASN A 18 -103.50 -74.25 -46.21
C ASN A 18 -103.38 -72.79 -45.75
N HIS A 19 -104.40 -72.29 -45.04
CA HIS A 19 -104.37 -70.96 -44.43
C HIS A 19 -103.29 -70.86 -43.35
N GLU A 20 -103.24 -71.81 -42.41
CA GLU A 20 -102.20 -71.88 -41.37
C GLU A 20 -100.80 -71.97 -41.99
N LYS A 21 -100.61 -72.80 -43.02
CA LYS A 21 -99.33 -72.90 -43.75
C LYS A 21 -98.94 -71.58 -44.41
N ALA A 22 -99.90 -70.84 -44.97
CA ALA A 22 -99.65 -69.52 -45.56
C ALA A 22 -99.28 -68.46 -44.51
N VAL A 23 -99.95 -68.48 -43.35
CA VAL A 23 -99.64 -67.60 -42.20
C VAL A 23 -98.22 -67.90 -41.69
N LEU A 24 -97.90 -69.17 -41.42
CA LEU A 24 -96.58 -69.59 -40.95
C LEU A 24 -95.47 -69.21 -41.92
N LYS A 25 -95.71 -69.31 -43.24
CA LYS A 25 -94.73 -68.89 -44.26
C LYS A 25 -94.50 -67.37 -44.22
N LYS A 26 -95.55 -66.56 -44.06
CA LYS A 26 -95.44 -65.10 -43.93
C LYS A 26 -94.71 -64.70 -42.65
N GLU A 27 -95.03 -65.33 -41.52
CA GLU A 27 -94.36 -65.09 -40.25
C GLU A 27 -92.88 -65.49 -40.30
N SER A 28 -92.56 -66.65 -40.88
CA SER A 28 -91.17 -67.09 -41.08
C SER A 28 -90.38 -66.11 -41.96
N GLN A 29 -90.99 -65.59 -43.04
CA GLN A 29 -90.38 -64.56 -43.88
C GLN A 29 -90.16 -63.24 -43.11
N ALA A 30 -91.14 -62.81 -42.32
CA ALA A 30 -91.03 -61.60 -41.51
C ALA A 30 -89.94 -61.74 -40.43
N LEU A 31 -89.84 -62.91 -39.78
CA LEU A 31 -88.79 -63.22 -38.82
C LEU A 31 -87.41 -63.26 -39.47
N ARG A 32 -87.26 -63.89 -40.64
CA ARG A 32 -86.00 -63.88 -41.38
C ARG A 32 -85.55 -62.46 -41.74
N LYS A 33 -86.48 -61.60 -42.17
CA LYS A 33 -86.17 -60.20 -42.47
C LYS A 33 -85.74 -59.41 -41.22
N LYS A 34 -86.41 -59.63 -40.08
CA LYS A 34 -86.00 -59.03 -38.80
C LYS A 34 -84.61 -59.51 -38.38
N LEU A 35 -84.32 -60.79 -38.53
CA LEU A 35 -83.04 -61.40 -38.18
C LEU A 35 -81.91 -60.81 -39.04
N GLN A 36 -82.10 -60.72 -40.36
CA GLN A 36 -81.14 -60.10 -41.27
C GLN A 36 -80.88 -58.61 -40.95
N ASN A 37 -81.92 -57.85 -40.59
CA ASN A 37 -81.76 -56.45 -40.19
C ASN A 37 -80.98 -56.33 -38.86
N LEU A 38 -81.23 -57.21 -37.90
CA LEU A 38 -80.52 -57.24 -36.62
C LEU A 38 -79.05 -57.64 -36.81
N GLU A 39 -78.77 -58.62 -37.67
CA GLU A 39 -77.39 -59.00 -38.02
C GLU A 39 -76.65 -57.82 -38.68
N GLY A 40 -77.29 -57.10 -39.61
CA GLY A 40 -76.72 -55.91 -40.23
C GLY A 40 -76.38 -54.81 -39.21
N ALA A 41 -77.32 -54.51 -38.31
CA ALA A 41 -77.11 -53.52 -37.24
C ALA A 41 -76.04 -53.96 -36.24
N TYR A 42 -75.96 -55.26 -35.94
CA TYR A 42 -74.91 -55.81 -35.07
C TYR A 42 -73.53 -55.65 -35.70
N ILE A 43 -73.37 -56.01 -36.97
CA ILE A 43 -72.10 -55.85 -37.71
C ILE A 43 -71.67 -54.37 -37.76
N GLU A 44 -72.61 -53.44 -37.95
CA GLU A 44 -72.32 -52.00 -37.93
C GLU A 44 -71.82 -51.56 -36.55
N LYS A 45 -72.44 -52.04 -35.47
CA LYS A 45 -71.98 -51.77 -34.10
C LYS A 45 -70.63 -52.42 -33.79
N GLU A 46 -70.35 -53.61 -34.28
CA GLU A 46 -69.02 -54.21 -34.14
C GLU A 46 -67.92 -53.38 -34.82
N LYS A 47 -68.21 -52.80 -35.99
CA LYS A 47 -67.26 -51.89 -36.67
C LYS A 47 -67.04 -50.61 -35.87
N GLU A 48 -68.11 -49.96 -35.39
CA GLU A 48 -67.99 -48.78 -34.52
C GLU A 48 -67.15 -49.08 -33.28
N VAL A 49 -67.35 -50.25 -32.64
CA VAL A 49 -66.58 -50.67 -31.47
C VAL A 49 -65.11 -50.89 -31.84
N ALA A 50 -64.82 -51.50 -32.99
CA ALA A 50 -63.44 -51.70 -33.45
C ALA A 50 -62.72 -50.37 -33.70
N ASP A 51 -63.41 -49.40 -34.32
CA ASP A 51 -62.85 -48.05 -34.56
C ASP A 51 -62.56 -47.33 -33.24
N ILE A 52 -63.49 -47.37 -32.28
CA ILE A 52 -63.30 -46.78 -30.95
C ILE A 52 -62.11 -47.43 -30.22
N LEU A 53 -61.94 -48.75 -30.31
CA LEU A 53 -60.82 -49.45 -29.69
C LEU A 53 -59.48 -49.03 -30.31
N GLY A 54 -59.42 -48.86 -31.63
CA GLY A 54 -58.23 -48.37 -32.32
C GLY A 54 -57.88 -46.92 -31.94
N GLU A 55 -58.87 -46.04 -31.84
CA GLU A 55 -58.66 -44.67 -31.36
C GLU A 55 -58.17 -44.63 -29.91
N LYS A 56 -58.76 -45.46 -29.04
CA LYS A 56 -58.35 -45.58 -27.64
C LYS A 56 -56.88 -45.98 -27.52
N GLU A 57 -56.45 -47.01 -28.25
CA GLU A 57 -55.05 -47.46 -28.22
C GLU A 57 -54.10 -46.37 -28.71
N ASN A 58 -54.46 -45.65 -29.77
CA ASN A 58 -53.69 -44.52 -30.27
C ASN A 58 -53.57 -43.38 -29.23
N LEU A 59 -54.65 -43.08 -28.51
CA LEU A 59 -54.63 -42.06 -27.45
C LEU A 59 -53.80 -42.51 -26.25
N GLU A 60 -53.88 -43.77 -25.84
CA GLU A 60 -53.05 -44.34 -24.76
C GLU A 60 -51.56 -44.25 -25.10
N ASN A 61 -51.18 -44.58 -26.34
CA ASN A 61 -49.81 -44.46 -26.82
C ASN A 61 -49.31 -43.01 -26.77
N ARG A 62 -50.13 -42.05 -27.24
CA ARG A 62 -49.79 -40.62 -27.19
C ARG A 62 -49.64 -40.10 -25.75
N LEU A 63 -50.53 -40.52 -24.84
CA LEU A 63 -50.44 -40.17 -23.43
C LEU A 63 -49.15 -40.69 -22.79
N SER A 64 -48.73 -41.91 -23.13
CA SER A 64 -47.47 -42.47 -22.64
C SER A 64 -46.26 -41.67 -23.12
N ILE A 65 -46.24 -41.23 -24.38
CA ILE A 65 -45.15 -40.40 -24.93
C ILE A 65 -45.09 -39.05 -24.21
N ILE A 66 -46.23 -38.36 -24.10
CA ILE A 66 -46.32 -37.06 -23.42
C ILE A 66 -45.94 -37.17 -21.94
N GLY A 67 -46.32 -38.28 -21.28
CA GLY A 67 -45.94 -38.54 -19.89
C GLY A 67 -44.43 -38.56 -19.70
N LYS A 68 -43.70 -39.28 -20.57
CA LYS A 68 -42.22 -39.33 -20.54
C LYS A 68 -41.57 -37.99 -20.84
N GLU A 69 -42.13 -37.22 -21.78
CA GLU A 69 -41.64 -35.88 -22.09
C GLU A 69 -41.81 -34.93 -20.90
N ASN A 70 -42.96 -34.99 -20.21
CA ASN A 70 -43.20 -34.20 -19.01
C ASN A 70 -42.23 -34.56 -17.88
N GLU A 71 -41.99 -35.84 -17.62
CA GLU A 71 -41.00 -36.29 -16.63
C GLU A 71 -39.60 -35.73 -16.95
N SER A 72 -39.19 -35.78 -18.23
CA SER A 72 -37.91 -35.23 -18.66
C SER A 72 -37.83 -33.71 -18.47
N LEU A 73 -38.91 -32.98 -18.74
CA LEU A 73 -38.96 -31.53 -18.55
C LEU A 73 -38.93 -31.15 -17.07
N GLU A 74 -39.59 -31.92 -16.20
CA GLU A 74 -39.55 -31.71 -14.75
C GLU A 74 -38.12 -31.85 -14.21
N GLU A 75 -37.37 -32.87 -14.66
CA GLU A 75 -35.96 -33.01 -14.28
C GLU A 75 -35.09 -31.84 -14.75
N GLU A 76 -35.33 -31.32 -15.96
CA GLU A 76 -34.59 -30.17 -16.48
C GLU A 76 -34.92 -28.89 -15.70
N ILE A 77 -36.18 -28.68 -15.34
CA ILE A 77 -36.63 -27.56 -14.50
C ILE A 77 -35.93 -27.60 -13.13
N ILE A 78 -35.81 -28.78 -12.52
CA ILE A 78 -35.11 -28.94 -11.23
C ILE A 78 -33.64 -28.51 -11.37
N LYS A 79 -32.93 -29.02 -12.38
CA LYS A 79 -31.52 -28.65 -12.64
C LYS A 79 -31.34 -27.16 -12.89
N LEU A 80 -32.26 -26.55 -13.63
CA LEU A 80 -32.23 -25.10 -13.88
C LEU A 80 -32.47 -24.30 -12.60
N ASN A 81 -33.38 -24.73 -11.74
CA ASN A 81 -33.65 -24.09 -10.46
C ASN A 81 -32.43 -24.16 -9.52
N GLU A 82 -31.76 -25.30 -9.43
CA GLU A 82 -30.50 -25.44 -8.68
C GLU A 82 -29.44 -24.45 -9.17
N LYS A 83 -29.26 -24.37 -10.50
CA LYS A 83 -28.32 -23.42 -11.12
C LYS A 83 -28.69 -21.96 -10.84
N ILE A 84 -29.98 -21.61 -10.82
CA ILE A 84 -30.46 -20.27 -10.47
C ILE A 84 -30.08 -19.91 -9.02
N VAL A 85 -30.23 -20.85 -8.09
CA VAL A 85 -29.85 -20.66 -6.68
C VAL A 85 -28.34 -20.42 -6.56
N ASP A 86 -27.52 -21.27 -7.19
CA ASP A 86 -26.06 -21.13 -7.18
C ASP A 86 -25.60 -19.76 -7.73
N LEU A 87 -26.16 -19.34 -8.87
CA LEU A 87 -25.85 -18.05 -9.47
C LEU A 87 -26.31 -16.87 -8.61
N THR A 88 -27.44 -17.03 -7.92
CA THR A 88 -27.95 -16.02 -7.00
C THR A 88 -27.01 -15.83 -5.81
N ASP A 89 -26.51 -16.92 -5.23
CA ASP A 89 -25.58 -16.86 -4.11
C ASP A 89 -24.21 -16.34 -4.53
N LEU A 90 -23.71 -16.74 -5.71
CA LEU A 90 -22.51 -16.18 -6.30
C LEU A 90 -22.62 -14.66 -6.51
N SER A 91 -23.76 -14.18 -6.99
CA SER A 91 -24.05 -12.75 -7.16
C SER A 91 -24.03 -11.99 -5.83
N LYS A 92 -24.60 -12.56 -4.75
CA LYS A 92 -24.52 -11.97 -3.40
C LYS A 92 -23.07 -11.84 -2.93
N THR A 93 -22.26 -12.89 -3.11
CA THR A 93 -20.84 -12.88 -2.76
C THR A 93 -20.08 -11.78 -3.51
N TYR A 94 -20.25 -11.69 -4.84
CA TYR A 94 -19.60 -10.63 -5.62
C TYR A 94 -20.03 -9.23 -5.17
N ARG A 95 -21.31 -9.04 -4.84
CA ARG A 95 -21.80 -7.76 -4.31
C ARG A 95 -21.11 -7.36 -3.01
N GLN A 96 -20.87 -8.32 -2.10
CA GLN A 96 -20.14 -8.08 -0.86
C GLN A 96 -18.67 -7.72 -1.13
N MET A 97 -18.02 -8.46 -2.03
CA MET A 97 -16.62 -8.20 -2.41
C MET A 97 -16.45 -6.80 -3.01
N ILE A 98 -17.33 -6.40 -3.94
CA ILE A 98 -17.32 -5.05 -4.55
C ILE A 98 -17.48 -3.98 -3.46
N LYS A 99 -18.39 -4.17 -2.51
CA LYS A 99 -18.59 -3.24 -1.39
C LYS A 99 -17.34 -3.13 -0.52
N SER A 100 -16.67 -4.23 -0.22
CA SER A 100 -15.40 -4.22 0.53
C SER A 100 -14.31 -3.47 -0.23
N ARG A 101 -14.13 -3.79 -1.52
CA ARG A 101 -13.10 -3.19 -2.34
C ARG A 101 -13.28 -1.68 -2.51
N ASN A 102 -14.53 -1.22 -2.62
CA ASN A 102 -14.83 0.21 -2.67
C ASN A 102 -14.45 0.94 -1.38
N LYS A 103 -14.62 0.32 -0.20
CA LYS A 103 -14.14 0.89 1.07
C LYS A 103 -12.62 0.99 1.11
N GLU A 104 -11.92 -0.05 0.65
CA GLU A 104 -10.46 -0.05 0.56
C GLU A 104 -9.94 1.04 -0.40
N LEU A 105 -10.59 1.23 -1.55
CA LEU A 105 -10.25 2.29 -2.50
C LEU A 105 -10.46 3.68 -1.89
N GLN A 106 -11.57 3.90 -1.19
CA GLN A 106 -11.81 5.15 -0.46
C GLN A 106 -10.72 5.41 0.59
N HIS A 107 -10.33 4.40 1.36
CA HIS A 107 -9.23 4.51 2.31
C HIS A 107 -7.90 4.85 1.62
N SER A 108 -7.60 4.21 0.49
CA SER A 108 -6.41 4.51 -0.31
C SER A 108 -6.37 5.97 -0.77
N HIS A 109 -7.51 6.57 -1.13
CA HIS A 109 -7.57 7.99 -1.49
C HIS A 109 -7.21 8.91 -0.32
N PHE A 110 -7.68 8.60 0.90
CA PHE A 110 -7.28 9.35 2.09
C PHE A 110 -5.77 9.29 2.35
N LEU A 111 -5.17 8.10 2.22
CA LEU A 111 -3.72 7.93 2.40
C LEU A 111 -2.90 8.70 1.36
N VAL A 112 -3.36 8.76 0.10
CA VAL A 112 -2.72 9.56 -0.95
C VAL A 112 -2.76 11.06 -0.62
N ALA A 113 -3.92 11.56 -0.16
CA ALA A 113 -4.07 12.95 0.24
C ALA A 113 -3.16 13.28 1.43
N GLU A 114 -3.12 12.42 2.45
CA GLU A 114 -2.23 12.58 3.60
C GLU A 114 -0.76 12.56 3.18
N ASN A 115 -0.35 11.66 2.28
CA ASN A 115 1.02 11.63 1.77
C ASN A 115 1.40 12.93 1.04
N MET A 116 0.47 13.50 0.28
CA MET A 116 0.68 14.79 -0.39
C MET A 116 0.86 15.91 0.62
N HIS A 117 0.05 15.96 1.68
CA HIS A 117 0.22 16.92 2.77
C HIS A 117 1.59 16.79 3.47
N LEU A 118 2.00 15.56 3.81
CA LEU A 118 3.29 15.30 4.45
C LEU A 118 4.47 15.73 3.56
N ARG A 119 4.39 15.52 2.25
CA ARG A 119 5.41 16.01 1.30
C ARG A 119 5.52 17.53 1.31
N ASN A 120 4.40 18.24 1.27
CA ASN A 120 4.40 19.69 1.33
C ASN A 120 5.00 20.20 2.65
N SER A 121 4.65 19.58 3.78
CA SER A 121 5.25 19.93 5.08
C SER A 121 6.76 19.67 5.12
N LEU A 122 7.22 18.58 4.50
CA LEU A 122 8.65 18.26 4.40
C LEU A 122 9.40 19.30 3.56
N GLU A 123 8.82 19.73 2.43
CA GLU A 123 9.41 20.77 1.58
C GLU A 123 9.56 22.11 2.30
N LEU A 124 8.55 22.50 3.09
CA LEU A 124 8.61 23.70 3.92
C LEU A 124 9.72 23.59 4.97
N ALA A 125 9.75 22.50 5.74
CA ALA A 125 10.79 22.27 6.74
C ALA A 125 12.21 22.21 6.14
N HIS A 126 12.33 21.68 4.92
CA HIS A 126 13.60 21.66 4.21
C HIS A 126 14.06 23.07 3.81
N SER A 127 13.13 23.90 3.35
CA SER A 127 13.39 25.30 2.99
C SER A 127 13.83 26.11 4.21
N GLU A 128 13.14 25.97 5.34
CA GLU A 128 13.51 26.60 6.62
C GLU A 128 14.91 26.16 7.09
N LYS A 129 15.22 24.86 6.96
CA LYS A 129 16.55 24.34 7.30
C LYS A 129 17.64 25.02 6.47
N LEU A 130 17.46 25.13 5.15
CA LEU A 130 18.44 25.75 4.25
C LEU A 130 18.68 27.23 4.61
N GLU A 131 17.63 27.95 4.97
CA GLU A 131 17.74 29.33 5.44
C GLU A 131 18.57 29.43 6.72
N MET A 132 18.28 28.58 7.71
CA MET A 132 19.02 28.52 8.97
C MET A 132 20.49 28.13 8.78
N GLU A 133 20.79 27.20 7.86
CA GLU A 133 22.17 26.84 7.51
C GLU A 133 22.94 28.02 6.89
N SER A 134 22.27 28.79 6.02
CA SER A 134 22.83 30.01 5.43
C SER A 134 23.15 31.07 6.49
N GLU A 135 22.21 31.32 7.42
CA GLU A 135 22.45 32.24 8.54
C GLU A 135 23.61 31.80 9.42
N LEU A 136 23.66 30.50 9.75
CA LEU A 136 24.74 29.94 10.54
C LEU A 136 26.10 30.13 9.85
N GLY A 137 26.16 29.94 8.53
CA GLY A 137 27.34 30.20 7.72
C GLY A 137 27.82 31.66 7.84
N LYS A 138 26.89 32.63 7.73
CA LYS A 138 27.19 34.06 7.92
C LYS A 138 27.75 34.34 9.32
N LYS A 139 27.11 33.81 10.36
CA LYS A 139 27.54 33.97 11.76
C LYS A 139 28.93 33.37 12.00
N LYS A 140 29.22 32.19 11.46
CA LYS A 140 30.56 31.56 11.53
C LYS A 140 31.64 32.41 10.87
N ASN A 141 31.35 33.01 9.71
CA ASN A 141 32.29 33.90 9.03
C ASN A 141 32.61 35.15 9.85
N ILE A 142 31.59 35.77 10.47
CA ILE A 142 31.78 36.92 11.37
C ILE A 142 32.68 36.53 12.54
N ILE A 143 32.41 35.40 13.20
CA ILE A 143 33.23 34.90 14.31
C ILE A 143 34.69 34.70 13.88
N ARG A 144 34.92 34.13 12.69
CA ARG A 144 36.27 33.94 12.14
C ARG A 144 36.99 35.29 11.95
N LEU A 145 36.34 36.27 11.32
CA LEU A 145 36.91 37.60 11.12
C LEU A 145 37.27 38.28 12.45
N ILE A 146 36.41 38.15 13.46
CA ILE A 146 36.67 38.67 14.81
C ILE A 146 37.90 37.99 15.41
N LYS A 147 37.97 36.64 15.35
CA LYS A 147 39.13 35.88 15.85
C LYS A 147 40.42 36.31 15.18
N ASP A 148 40.43 36.45 13.86
CA ASP A 148 41.61 36.87 13.10
C ASP A 148 42.05 38.29 13.47
N LYS A 149 41.09 39.21 13.65
CA LYS A 149 41.37 40.58 14.10
C LYS A 149 42.03 40.59 15.49
N TYR A 150 41.49 39.84 16.45
CA TYR A 150 42.08 39.74 17.78
C TYR A 150 43.46 39.09 17.76
N LYS A 151 43.65 38.01 16.99
CA LYS A 151 44.95 37.36 16.83
C LYS A 151 46.01 38.33 16.29
N ASN A 152 45.67 39.11 15.26
CA ASN A 152 46.57 40.11 14.69
C ASN A 152 46.88 41.24 15.66
N ASN A 153 45.89 41.72 16.40
CA ASN A 153 46.09 42.77 17.41
C ASN A 153 47.01 42.30 18.55
N ILE A 154 46.81 41.07 19.04
CA ILE A 154 47.68 40.46 20.05
C ILE A 154 49.10 40.33 19.50
N GLY A 155 49.27 39.86 18.25
CA GLY A 155 50.58 39.79 17.60
C GLY A 155 51.31 41.13 17.57
N ARG A 156 50.65 42.20 17.10
CA ARG A 156 51.23 43.55 17.08
C ARG A 156 51.59 44.09 18.47
N LEU A 157 50.79 43.78 19.48
CA LEU A 157 51.08 44.17 20.86
C LEU A 157 52.32 43.44 21.40
N LEU A 158 52.44 42.15 21.11
CA LEU A 158 53.63 41.36 21.48
C LEU A 158 54.88 41.86 20.76
N GLU A 159 54.79 42.20 19.47
CA GLU A 159 55.90 42.80 18.72
C GLU A 159 56.39 44.10 19.38
N LYS A 160 55.48 45.02 19.72
CA LYS A 160 55.82 46.27 20.41
C LYS A 160 56.43 46.02 21.79
N PHE A 161 55.93 45.03 22.51
CA PHE A 161 56.46 44.65 23.81
C PHE A 161 57.89 44.13 23.69
N ASN A 162 58.13 43.22 22.74
CA ASN A 162 59.45 42.65 22.45
C ASN A 162 60.44 43.73 21.96
N GLU A 163 60.01 44.68 21.14
CA GLU A 163 60.83 45.82 20.70
C GLU A 163 61.24 46.70 21.88
N LYS A 164 60.29 47.00 22.79
CA LYS A 164 60.57 47.75 24.02
C LYS A 164 61.56 47.01 24.92
N ASP A 165 61.35 45.71 25.13
CA ASP A 165 62.25 44.87 25.92
C ASP A 165 63.66 44.83 25.33
N ARG A 166 63.78 44.72 23.98
CA ARG A 166 65.05 44.80 23.28
C ARG A 166 65.74 46.15 23.49
N HIS A 167 65.03 47.27 23.35
CA HIS A 167 65.62 48.59 23.61
C HIS A 167 66.07 48.78 25.05
N PHE A 168 65.32 48.24 26.02
CA PHE A 168 65.76 48.23 27.42
C PHE A 168 67.04 47.42 27.59
N TYR A 169 67.13 46.25 26.96
CA TYR A 169 68.34 45.43 27.00
C TYR A 169 69.54 46.12 26.35
N GLU A 170 69.37 46.75 25.19
CA GLU A 170 70.40 47.56 24.51
C GLU A 170 70.87 48.72 25.41
N PHE A 171 69.94 49.43 26.04
CA PHE A 171 70.26 50.51 26.98
C PHE A 171 71.03 50.00 28.20
N GLN A 172 70.57 48.92 28.83
CA GLN A 172 71.26 48.29 29.96
C GLN A 172 72.68 47.87 29.58
N THR A 173 72.85 47.27 28.39
CA THR A 173 74.17 46.88 27.87
C THR A 173 75.09 48.09 27.68
N SER A 174 74.55 49.20 27.14
CA SER A 174 75.29 50.45 26.97
C SER A 174 75.76 51.02 28.32
N VAL A 175 74.89 51.04 29.34
CA VAL A 175 75.24 51.48 30.69
C VAL A 175 76.34 50.61 31.30
N VAL A 176 76.23 49.27 31.18
CA VAL A 176 77.27 48.35 31.66
C VAL A 176 78.62 48.60 30.95
N LYS A 177 78.60 48.85 29.63
CA LYS A 177 79.79 49.18 28.87
C LYS A 177 80.42 50.49 29.35
N GLU A 178 79.62 51.52 29.61
CA GLU A 178 80.11 52.82 30.07
C GLU A 178 80.67 52.76 31.50
N LEU A 179 80.03 51.99 32.38
CA LEU A 179 80.57 51.71 33.72
C LEU A 179 81.91 50.96 33.65
N ASN A 180 82.04 50.00 32.73
CA ASN A 180 83.31 49.31 32.49
C ASN A 180 84.38 50.26 31.92
N ASN A 181 84.03 51.15 30.99
CA ASN A 181 84.95 52.17 30.47
C ASN A 181 85.45 53.10 31.59
N LEU A 182 84.54 53.59 32.45
CA LEU A 182 84.88 54.42 33.61
C LEU A 182 85.80 53.67 34.57
N LYS A 183 85.50 52.41 34.88
CA LYS A 183 86.36 51.55 35.71
C LYS A 183 87.77 51.44 35.12
N MET A 184 87.90 51.23 33.80
CA MET A 184 89.20 51.15 33.13
C MET A 184 89.95 52.49 33.14
N ALA A 185 89.26 53.62 32.95
CA ALA A 185 89.86 54.95 33.04
C ALA A 185 90.43 55.22 34.43
N ILE A 186 89.66 54.93 35.49
CA ILE A 186 90.10 55.06 36.88
C ILE A 186 91.33 54.18 37.16
N ARG A 187 91.35 52.93 36.68
CA ARG A 187 92.51 52.04 36.83
C ARG A 187 93.76 52.58 36.11
N ARG A 188 93.62 53.13 34.91
CA ARG A 188 94.74 53.77 34.19
C ARG A 188 95.25 55.02 34.91
N GLU A 189 94.37 55.83 35.49
CA GLU A 189 94.78 56.96 36.33
C GLU A 189 95.55 56.48 37.55
N GLN A 190 95.08 55.42 38.21
CA GLN A 190 95.77 54.79 39.35
C GLN A 190 97.17 54.26 38.98
N GLU A 191 97.30 53.64 37.80
CA GLU A 191 98.59 53.17 37.26
C GLU A 191 99.55 54.33 36.92
N ASN A 192 99.02 55.51 36.53
CA ASN A 192 99.82 56.70 36.19
C ASN A 192 100.19 57.57 37.41
N THR A 193 99.51 57.43 38.56
CA THR A 193 99.80 58.18 39.80
C THR A 193 100.94 57.61 40.65
N PHE A 194 101.73 56.68 40.11
CA PHE A 194 102.92 56.09 40.77
C PHE A 194 104.05 57.09 41.14
N TYR A 195 103.81 58.41 41.04
CA TYR A 195 104.75 59.48 41.38
C TYR A 195 104.19 60.59 42.30
N ASP A 196 102.94 60.52 42.78
CA ASP A 196 102.39 61.56 43.67
C ASP A 196 101.63 60.98 44.87
N ASP A 197 102.35 60.87 46.00
CA ASP A 197 101.94 60.23 47.28
C ASP A 197 100.78 60.93 48.03
N SER A 198 100.08 61.90 47.42
CA SER A 198 99.07 62.70 48.14
C SER A 198 97.62 62.21 47.99
N ILE A 199 97.31 61.31 47.04
CA ILE A 199 95.98 60.73 46.86
C ILE A 199 96.02 59.27 47.31
N ARG A 200 95.56 59.02 48.56
CA ARG A 200 95.42 57.68 49.16
C ARG A 200 94.79 56.67 48.19
N ASP A 201 95.59 55.70 47.77
CA ASP A 201 95.23 54.50 46.98
C ASP A 201 93.91 53.83 47.43
N ASP A 202 93.62 53.84 48.74
CA ASP A 202 92.41 53.26 49.34
C ASP A 202 91.10 53.85 48.79
N THR A 203 91.09 55.14 48.41
CA THR A 203 89.86 55.81 47.96
C THR A 203 89.52 55.41 46.52
N ILE A 204 90.54 55.32 45.65
CA ILE A 204 90.41 54.90 44.26
C ILE A 204 90.07 53.40 44.19
N PHE A 205 90.72 52.58 45.02
CA PHE A 205 90.41 51.15 45.15
C PHE A 205 88.95 50.92 45.58
N ASN A 206 88.45 51.70 46.55
CA ASN A 206 87.06 51.65 46.99
C ASN A 206 86.07 52.00 45.87
N ILE A 207 86.37 53.00 45.03
CA ILE A 207 85.52 53.37 43.89
C ILE A 207 85.50 52.24 42.85
N SER A 208 86.67 51.65 42.52
CA SER A 208 86.76 50.53 41.57
C SER A 208 85.97 49.31 42.07
N HIS A 209 86.04 49.00 43.36
CA HIS A 209 85.28 47.90 43.96
C HIS A 209 83.76 48.14 43.96
N HIS A 210 83.31 49.37 44.23
CA HIS A 210 81.88 49.71 44.15
C HIS A 210 81.35 49.62 42.73
N LEU A 211 82.16 50.02 41.72
CA LEU A 211 81.82 49.84 40.31
C LEU A 211 81.68 48.36 39.95
N ASP A 212 82.54 47.48 40.46
CA ASP A 212 82.44 46.03 40.25
C ASP A 212 81.14 45.43 40.81
N VAL A 213 80.75 45.84 42.02
CA VAL A 213 79.48 45.41 42.63
C VAL A 213 78.28 45.93 41.82
N LEU A 214 78.35 47.16 41.32
CA LEU A 214 77.31 47.78 40.49
C LEU A 214 77.15 47.09 39.13
N ILE A 215 78.26 46.84 38.44
CA ILE A 215 78.29 46.13 37.14
C ILE A 215 77.69 44.73 37.31
N LYS A 216 78.18 43.97 38.30
CA LYS A 216 77.69 42.61 38.56
C LYS A 216 76.18 42.58 38.86
N LYS A 217 75.68 43.52 39.68
CA LYS A 217 74.24 43.64 39.97
C LYS A 217 73.41 44.00 38.73
N MET A 218 73.95 44.79 37.81
CA MET A 218 73.27 45.10 36.55
C MET A 218 73.25 43.88 35.62
N GLU A 219 74.37 43.18 35.46
CA GLU A 219 74.48 41.98 34.64
C GLU A 219 73.55 40.86 35.14
N GLU A 220 73.50 40.61 36.46
CA GLU A 220 72.58 39.64 37.06
C GLU A 220 71.10 39.94 36.74
N LYS A 221 70.72 41.23 36.78
CA LYS A 221 69.36 41.68 36.42
C LYS A 221 69.07 41.58 34.93
N MET A 222 70.10 41.65 34.06
CA MET A 222 69.96 41.46 32.62
C MET A 222 69.77 39.98 32.25
N THR A 223 70.40 39.03 32.95
CA THR A 223 70.22 37.58 32.68
C THR A 223 68.79 37.08 32.91
N ILE A 224 68.03 37.72 33.81
CA ILE A 224 66.64 37.37 34.11
C ILE A 224 65.70 37.79 32.97
N SER A 225 66.06 38.79 32.15
CA SER A 225 65.21 39.25 31.03
C SER A 225 65.41 38.47 29.72
N VAL A 226 66.51 37.74 29.55
CA VAL A 226 66.83 36.97 28.33
C VAL A 226 66.27 35.54 28.37
N THR A 227 65.93 35.01 29.54
CA THR A 227 65.39 33.65 29.70
C THR A 227 63.86 33.63 29.53
N LYS A 228 63.38 33.75 28.29
CA LYS A 228 62.04 33.33 27.88
C LYS A 228 62.06 32.72 26.48
#